data_AF-A0A939P6H6-F1
#
_entry.id   AF-A0A939P6H6-F1
#
_cell.length_a   1.000
_cell.length_b   1.000
_cell.length_c   1.000
_cell.angle_alpha   90.00
_cell.angle_beta   90.00
_cell.angle_gamma   90.00
#
_symmetry.space_group_name_H-M   'P 1'
#
loop_
_entity.id
_entity.type
_entity.pdbx_description
1 polymer ?
#
loop_
_entity_poly.entity_id
_entity_poly.type
_entity_poly.pdbx_seq_one_letter_code
_entity_poly.pdbx_strand_id
1 'polypeptide(L)'
;MKLEQIAPPTVPGPRTPVDAREPAGRSGPRRPRPRPGLRMWRRRARLLNVIIAIGAAGVLTGATFHHLGRHHQQLDLHGGIGGLAWILGSAVVLASTLGNMLIRPHKGTTWRIWASSTLFAALCLAGTTAVWALEFRNDGLQAVPGVRVDNDAEASRYLDGALGPQSGGVPRIPTGVFMQSVKFSGANDVDVTGVVWQRYAPDVPRALRRGVAFPEAGDSWSAKEVYRTERNGVETIGWNFQATLRERFDYERYPLDAQSVWLRMRPADVTQDAAVVPDFSSYPPWRTDRKYGLDPGFVNGGWRTKYTAFSYVPNDYTSSFGTARYGDERPTPELYFNLGVSRDFVEPLISRLVPVAFIALLIFASLFAVTLHAERRGLTGFSVSGVIGSAVSMLLVITVQHNSVREATGDQSGFVYLEWFYAALYLVIVLVALNALLMSTRFAGGILGRRGNLLPKIFYLPVVMGLLLAATLFSFNT
;
A
#
# COMPACT_ATOMS: atom_id res chain seq x y z
N MET A 1 12.21 0.32 -99.84
CA MET A 1 13.21 -0.16 -100.83
C MET A 1 14.51 -0.34 -100.04
N LYS A 2 14.81 -1.56 -99.52
CA LYS A 2 15.94 -2.46 -99.93
C LYS A 2 17.19 -1.68 -100.38
N LEU A 3 18.42 -1.92 -99.95
CA LEU A 3 19.18 -2.89 -99.12
C LEU A 3 20.42 -2.07 -98.63
N GLU A 4 21.20 -2.41 -97.61
CA GLU A 4 22.21 -3.47 -97.63
C GLU A 4 22.87 -3.59 -96.24
N GLN A 5 23.14 -4.83 -95.81
CA GLN A 5 23.75 -5.22 -94.53
C GLN A 5 25.27 -5.38 -94.68
N ILE A 6 26.03 -4.98 -93.65
CA ILE A 6 27.45 -5.33 -93.47
C ILE A 6 27.57 -6.12 -92.16
N ALA A 7 28.17 -7.31 -92.23
CA ALA A 7 28.49 -8.21 -91.12
C ALA A 7 29.92 -7.98 -90.57
N PRO A 8 30.19 -8.28 -89.28
CA PRO A 8 31.54 -8.44 -88.74
C PRO A 8 31.88 -9.91 -88.36
N PRO A 9 33.15 -10.22 -88.04
CA PRO A 9 33.79 -11.50 -88.39
C PRO A 9 33.74 -12.61 -87.33
N THR A 10 34.01 -13.82 -87.84
CA THR A 10 34.11 -15.15 -87.22
C THR A 10 35.24 -15.31 -86.18
N VAL A 11 34.92 -15.94 -85.05
CA VAL A 11 35.84 -16.42 -84.00
C VAL A 11 35.81 -17.97 -83.98
N PRO A 12 36.94 -18.68 -83.78
CA PRO A 12 37.03 -20.12 -84.03
C PRO A 12 36.62 -21.03 -82.85
N GLY A 13 35.84 -22.06 -83.18
CA GLY A 13 35.99 -23.49 -82.81
C GLY A 13 36.10 -23.91 -81.33
N PRO A 14 35.11 -24.67 -80.79
CA PRO A 14 35.24 -25.29 -79.47
C PRO A 14 35.98 -26.64 -79.53
N ARG A 15 36.93 -26.83 -78.61
CA ARG A 15 37.57 -28.13 -78.33
C ARG A 15 36.75 -28.91 -77.29
N THR A 16 36.40 -30.14 -77.64
CA THR A 16 35.84 -31.20 -76.78
C THR A 16 36.76 -31.56 -75.61
N PRO A 17 36.20 -31.95 -74.45
CA PRO A 17 36.86 -32.88 -73.56
C PRO A 17 36.14 -34.24 -73.49
N VAL A 18 36.98 -35.25 -73.46
CA VAL A 18 36.74 -36.70 -73.45
C VAL A 18 36.22 -37.19 -72.10
N ASP A 19 35.37 -38.21 -72.15
CA ASP A 19 34.88 -39.06 -71.07
C ASP A 19 35.97 -39.62 -70.14
N ALA A 20 35.71 -39.57 -68.83
CA ALA A 20 36.27 -40.53 -67.87
C ALA A 20 35.26 -40.80 -66.74
N ARG A 21 34.83 -42.05 -66.63
CA ARG A 21 33.92 -42.59 -65.60
C ARG A 21 34.67 -42.90 -64.29
N GLU A 22 34.07 -42.45 -63.17
CA GLU A 22 34.00 -43.02 -61.80
C GLU A 22 35.28 -43.35 -60.97
N PRO A 23 35.23 -43.41 -59.61
CA PRO A 23 34.05 -43.59 -58.75
C PRO A 23 33.89 -42.63 -57.55
N ALA A 24 32.70 -42.71 -56.95
CA ALA A 24 32.18 -41.93 -55.84
C ALA A 24 32.96 -42.07 -54.52
N GLY A 25 33.45 -40.94 -53.99
CA GLY A 25 33.95 -40.79 -52.62
C GLY A 25 33.16 -39.72 -51.87
N ARG A 26 32.23 -40.13 -51.00
CA ARG A 26 31.49 -39.25 -50.09
C ARG A 26 32.41 -38.73 -48.97
N SER A 27 32.63 -37.43 -48.87
CA SER A 27 33.19 -36.77 -47.68
C SER A 27 32.60 -35.37 -47.45
N GLY A 28 31.33 -35.32 -47.02
CA GLY A 28 30.76 -34.10 -46.44
C GLY A 28 31.38 -33.80 -45.06
N PRO A 29 31.46 -32.53 -44.62
CA PRO A 29 32.05 -32.16 -43.34
C PRO A 29 31.25 -32.79 -42.17
N ARG A 30 31.93 -33.63 -41.38
CA ARG A 30 31.37 -34.24 -40.16
C ARG A 30 30.97 -33.13 -39.18
N ARG A 31 29.68 -33.00 -38.91
CA ARG A 31 29.17 -32.21 -37.77
C ARG A 31 29.87 -32.68 -36.48
N PRO A 32 30.39 -31.78 -35.62
CA PRO A 32 31.02 -32.18 -34.38
C PRO A 32 30.00 -32.88 -33.49
N ARG A 33 30.29 -34.13 -33.09
CA ARG A 33 29.49 -34.86 -32.09
C ARG A 33 29.49 -34.08 -30.77
N PRO A 34 28.35 -33.84 -30.13
CA PRO A 34 28.30 -33.14 -28.84
C PRO A 34 29.07 -33.94 -27.78
N ARG A 35 30.01 -33.28 -27.08
CA ARG A 35 30.83 -33.88 -26.02
C ARG A 35 29.93 -34.56 -24.97
N PRO A 36 30.17 -35.84 -24.58
CA PRO A 36 29.32 -36.62 -23.68
C PRO A 36 29.07 -35.95 -22.31
N GLY A 37 30.01 -35.12 -21.84
CA GLY A 37 29.92 -34.42 -20.56
C GLY A 37 28.81 -33.36 -20.46
N LEU A 38 28.39 -32.73 -21.56
CA LEU A 38 27.36 -31.67 -21.55
C LEU A 38 25.95 -32.19 -21.26
N ARG A 39 25.63 -33.44 -21.65
CA ARG A 39 24.34 -34.07 -21.30
C ARG A 39 24.27 -34.43 -19.81
N MET A 40 25.39 -34.87 -19.24
CA MET A 40 25.49 -35.25 -17.83
C MET A 40 25.47 -34.01 -16.93
N TRP A 41 26.18 -32.94 -17.32
CA TRP A 41 26.14 -31.64 -16.63
C TRP A 41 24.74 -31.02 -16.65
N ARG A 42 24.03 -31.07 -17.79
CA ARG A 42 22.62 -30.67 -17.87
C ARG A 42 21.68 -31.54 -17.03
N ARG A 43 21.96 -32.85 -16.83
CA ARG A 43 21.17 -33.71 -15.93
C ARG A 43 21.43 -33.38 -14.45
N ARG A 44 22.67 -33.12 -14.07
CA ARG A 44 23.04 -32.73 -12.70
C ARG A 44 22.48 -31.34 -12.33
N ALA A 45 22.57 -30.36 -13.23
CA ALA A 45 21.93 -29.05 -13.04
C ALA A 45 20.39 -29.11 -12.97
N ARG A 46 19.77 -30.09 -13.64
CA ARG A 46 18.31 -30.36 -13.57
C ARG A 46 17.87 -30.86 -12.21
N LEU A 47 18.59 -31.84 -11.66
CA LEU A 47 18.35 -32.34 -10.30
C LEU A 47 18.63 -31.23 -9.28
N LEU A 48 19.72 -30.48 -9.46
CA LEU A 48 20.08 -29.39 -8.55
C LEU A 48 19.01 -28.28 -8.52
N ASN A 49 18.48 -27.83 -9.65
CA ASN A 49 17.44 -26.80 -9.67
C ASN A 49 16.09 -27.28 -9.10
N VAL A 50 15.73 -28.55 -9.30
CA VAL A 50 14.52 -29.11 -8.70
C VAL A 50 14.70 -29.29 -7.20
N ILE A 51 15.88 -29.74 -6.75
CA ILE A 51 16.21 -29.86 -5.33
C ILE A 51 16.31 -28.48 -4.67
N ILE A 52 16.84 -27.47 -5.35
CA ILE A 52 16.86 -26.08 -4.85
C ILE A 52 15.45 -25.49 -4.83
N ALA A 53 14.60 -25.76 -5.82
CA ALA A 53 13.22 -25.26 -5.82
C ALA A 53 12.37 -25.95 -4.75
N ILE A 54 12.50 -27.27 -4.58
CA ILE A 54 11.84 -28.04 -3.51
C ILE A 54 12.42 -27.66 -2.15
N GLY A 55 13.73 -27.44 -2.05
CA GLY A 55 14.41 -26.99 -0.84
C GLY A 55 14.02 -25.57 -0.46
N ALA A 56 13.92 -24.64 -1.42
CA ALA A 56 13.44 -23.28 -1.19
C ALA A 56 11.96 -23.26 -0.82
N ALA A 57 11.13 -24.08 -1.49
CA ALA A 57 9.73 -24.26 -1.10
C ALA A 57 9.61 -24.88 0.29
N GLY A 58 10.42 -25.88 0.63
CA GLY A 58 10.46 -26.52 1.94
C GLY A 58 10.97 -25.61 3.05
N VAL A 59 11.99 -24.78 2.79
CA VAL A 59 12.50 -23.76 3.72
C VAL A 59 11.48 -22.64 3.90
N LEU A 60 10.82 -22.17 2.84
CA LEU A 60 9.75 -21.18 2.95
C LEU A 60 8.56 -21.75 3.72
N THR A 61 8.14 -22.98 3.42
CA THR A 61 7.05 -23.69 4.10
C THR A 61 7.41 -23.92 5.57
N GLY A 62 8.63 -24.37 5.86
CA GLY A 62 9.16 -24.56 7.20
C GLY A 62 9.34 -23.25 7.97
N ALA A 63 9.71 -22.15 7.31
CA ALA A 63 9.76 -20.82 7.90
C ALA A 63 8.36 -20.31 8.23
N THR A 64 7.36 -20.52 7.37
CA THR A 64 5.94 -20.26 7.70
C THR A 64 5.47 -21.11 8.88
N PHE A 65 5.81 -22.40 8.91
CA PHE A 65 5.38 -23.31 9.98
C PHE A 65 6.06 -22.97 11.32
N HIS A 66 7.34 -22.61 11.28
CA HIS A 66 8.10 -22.18 12.45
C HIS A 66 7.64 -20.80 12.95
N HIS A 67 7.25 -19.89 12.05
CA HIS A 67 6.67 -18.60 12.42
C HIS A 67 5.26 -18.77 13.02
N LEU A 68 4.40 -19.59 12.42
CA LEU A 68 3.10 -19.99 13.01
C LEU A 68 3.27 -20.71 14.36
N GLY A 69 4.31 -21.53 14.50
CA GLY A 69 4.63 -22.26 15.72
C GLY A 69 5.13 -21.37 16.86
N ARG A 70 5.77 -20.23 16.57
CA ARG A 70 6.19 -19.25 17.58
C ARG A 70 5.06 -18.35 18.07
N HIS A 71 3.99 -18.16 17.29
CA HIS A 71 2.83 -17.34 17.65
C HIS A 71 1.59 -18.16 18.04
N HIS A 72 1.78 -19.40 18.51
CA HIS A 72 0.70 -20.34 18.82
C HIS A 72 -0.25 -19.90 19.96
N GLN A 73 -0.02 -18.75 20.61
CA GLN A 73 -0.96 -18.16 21.57
C GLN A 73 -1.83 -17.02 21.03
N GLN A 74 -1.68 -16.60 19.77
CA GLN A 74 -2.49 -15.52 19.16
C GLN A 74 -2.78 -15.80 17.67
N LEU A 75 -3.25 -16.99 17.32
CA LEU A 75 -4.01 -17.16 16.07
C LEU A 75 -5.45 -16.71 16.32
N ASP A 76 -5.61 -15.44 16.73
CA ASP A 76 -6.89 -14.79 16.64
C ASP A 76 -7.20 -14.61 15.16
N LEU A 77 -8.13 -15.41 14.64
CA LEU A 77 -8.76 -15.19 13.33
C LEU A 77 -9.44 -13.81 13.22
N HIS A 78 -9.52 -13.08 14.34
CA HIS A 78 -9.99 -11.70 14.45
C HIS A 78 -8.88 -10.65 14.58
N GLY A 79 -7.60 -11.05 14.69
CA GLY A 79 -6.47 -10.17 14.98
C GLY A 79 -5.31 -10.30 13.99
N GLY A 80 -5.37 -9.56 12.88
CA GLY A 80 -4.18 -9.21 12.09
C GLY A 80 -4.00 -9.95 10.76
N ILE A 81 -3.77 -9.17 9.70
CA ILE A 81 -3.50 -9.62 8.33
C ILE A 81 -2.11 -10.29 8.21
N GLY A 82 -1.23 -10.14 9.20
CA GLY A 82 0.14 -10.65 9.16
C GLY A 82 0.26 -12.17 8.97
N GLY A 83 -0.57 -12.96 9.66
CA GLY A 83 -0.59 -14.42 9.46
C GLY A 83 -1.03 -14.83 8.05
N LEU A 84 -1.98 -14.08 7.46
CA LEU A 84 -2.49 -14.32 6.12
C LEU A 84 -1.48 -13.90 5.03
N ALA A 85 -0.69 -12.87 5.27
CA ALA A 85 0.34 -12.39 4.34
C ALA A 85 1.36 -13.50 4.00
N TRP A 86 1.87 -14.20 5.01
CA TRP A 86 2.82 -15.30 4.79
C TRP A 86 2.18 -16.50 4.08
N ILE A 87 0.93 -16.82 4.40
CA ILE A 87 0.18 -17.88 3.72
C ILE A 87 0.01 -17.52 2.23
N LEU A 88 -0.37 -16.29 1.92
CA LEU A 88 -0.51 -15.80 0.55
C LEU A 88 0.83 -15.82 -0.21
N GLY A 89 1.92 -15.37 0.40
CA GLY A 89 3.26 -15.43 -0.19
C GLY A 89 3.68 -16.87 -0.53
N SER A 90 3.51 -17.80 0.41
CA SER A 90 3.78 -19.22 0.22
C SER A 90 2.88 -19.84 -0.86
N ALA A 91 1.60 -19.47 -0.91
CA ALA A 91 0.67 -19.92 -1.93
C ALA A 91 1.09 -19.47 -3.35
N VAL A 92 1.54 -18.22 -3.51
CA VAL A 92 2.07 -17.71 -4.79
C VAL A 92 3.30 -18.50 -5.25
N VAL A 93 4.24 -18.78 -4.34
CA VAL A 93 5.43 -19.58 -4.65
C VAL A 93 5.04 -21.01 -5.03
N LEU A 94 4.17 -21.65 -4.26
CA LEU A 94 3.69 -23.00 -4.55
C LEU A 94 2.98 -23.08 -5.91
N ALA A 95 2.01 -22.19 -6.16
CA ALA A 95 1.30 -22.12 -7.43
C ALA A 95 2.24 -21.88 -8.61
N SER A 96 3.26 -21.02 -8.43
CA SER A 96 4.28 -20.76 -9.44
C SER A 96 5.14 -22.00 -9.74
N THR A 97 5.54 -22.76 -8.71
CA THR A 97 6.32 -23.98 -8.91
C THR A 97 5.50 -25.08 -9.62
N LEU A 98 4.25 -25.28 -9.22
CA LEU A 98 3.31 -26.22 -9.85
C LEU A 98 3.04 -25.85 -11.32
N GLY A 99 2.77 -24.58 -11.61
CA GLY A 99 2.57 -24.11 -12.98
C GLY A 99 3.82 -24.28 -13.85
N ASN A 100 5.01 -24.06 -13.28
CA ASN A 100 6.27 -24.30 -13.99
C ASN A 100 6.54 -25.78 -14.28
N MET A 101 6.06 -26.71 -13.43
CA MET A 101 6.10 -28.15 -13.71
C MET A 101 5.22 -28.55 -14.92
N LEU A 102 4.08 -27.86 -15.11
CA LEU A 102 3.18 -28.06 -16.24
C LEU A 102 3.73 -27.44 -17.54
N ILE A 103 4.13 -26.17 -17.49
CA ILE A 103 4.63 -25.41 -18.65
C ILE A 103 5.96 -25.98 -19.16
N ARG A 104 6.81 -26.46 -18.24
CA ARG A 104 8.15 -27.01 -18.53
C ARG A 104 9.00 -26.04 -19.37
N PRO A 105 9.27 -24.81 -18.88
CA PRO A 105 10.02 -23.78 -19.61
C PRO A 105 11.43 -24.22 -20.02
N HIS A 106 12.01 -25.17 -19.27
CA HIS A 106 13.31 -25.80 -19.54
C HIS A 106 13.38 -26.55 -20.88
N LYS A 107 12.25 -26.90 -21.51
CA LYS A 107 12.22 -27.49 -22.86
C LYS A 107 12.66 -26.50 -23.95
N GLY A 108 12.85 -25.21 -23.61
CA GLY A 108 13.63 -24.25 -24.40
C GLY A 108 12.85 -23.50 -25.48
N THR A 109 11.55 -23.76 -25.64
CA THR A 109 10.65 -23.02 -26.53
C THR A 109 10.42 -21.62 -25.99
N THR A 110 10.61 -20.58 -26.81
CA THR A 110 10.44 -19.17 -26.42
C THR A 110 9.09 -18.91 -25.76
N TRP A 111 8.00 -19.41 -26.34
CA TRP A 111 6.64 -19.31 -25.78
C TRP A 111 6.54 -19.83 -24.33
N ARG A 112 7.13 -20.99 -24.03
CA ARG A 112 7.04 -21.59 -22.68
C ARG A 112 7.74 -20.75 -21.62
N ILE A 113 8.79 -20.01 -22.00
CA ILE A 113 9.51 -19.12 -21.08
C ILE A 113 8.68 -17.85 -20.82
N TRP A 114 8.05 -17.31 -21.86
CA TRP A 114 7.08 -16.21 -21.72
C TRP A 114 5.90 -16.60 -20.83
N ALA A 115 5.28 -17.75 -21.08
CA ALA A 115 4.16 -18.25 -20.27
C ALA A 115 4.54 -18.41 -18.78
N SER A 116 5.75 -18.89 -18.48
CA SER A 116 6.26 -19.00 -17.11
C SER A 116 6.43 -17.65 -16.42
N SER A 117 6.99 -16.66 -17.12
CA SER A 117 7.15 -15.29 -16.61
C SER A 117 5.80 -14.60 -16.38
N THR A 118 4.89 -14.68 -17.36
CA THR A 118 3.55 -14.11 -17.25
C THR A 118 2.74 -14.77 -16.13
N LEU A 119 2.85 -16.10 -15.96
CA LEU A 119 2.19 -16.81 -14.88
C LEU A 119 2.63 -16.29 -13.51
N PHE A 120 3.95 -16.17 -13.28
CA PHE A 120 4.47 -15.66 -12.01
C PHE A 120 3.98 -14.23 -11.75
N ALA A 121 4.08 -13.35 -12.75
CA ALA A 121 3.61 -11.97 -12.63
C ALA A 121 2.10 -11.89 -12.33
N ALA A 122 1.29 -12.73 -12.97
CA ALA A 122 -0.15 -12.80 -12.73
C ALA A 122 -0.49 -13.30 -11.32
N LEU A 123 0.24 -14.30 -10.81
CA LEU A 123 0.08 -14.79 -9.45
C LEU A 123 0.48 -13.72 -8.42
N CYS A 124 1.55 -12.96 -8.67
CA CYS A 124 1.94 -11.84 -7.82
C CYS A 124 0.86 -10.75 -7.79
N LEU A 125 0.35 -10.36 -8.95
CA LEU A 125 -0.75 -9.40 -9.06
C LEU A 125 -1.99 -9.87 -8.30
N ALA A 126 -2.40 -11.14 -8.48
CA ALA A 126 -3.51 -11.73 -7.75
C ALA A 126 -3.28 -11.73 -6.23
N GLY A 127 -2.06 -12.00 -5.78
CA GLY A 127 -1.68 -11.91 -4.37
C GLY A 127 -1.82 -10.49 -3.81
N THR A 128 -1.34 -9.48 -4.53
CA THR A 128 -1.49 -8.07 -4.15
C THR A 128 -2.97 -7.67 -4.06
N THR A 129 -3.77 -8.02 -5.08
CA THR A 129 -5.22 -7.73 -5.07
C THR A 129 -5.95 -8.46 -3.94
N ALA A 130 -5.53 -9.68 -3.59
CA ALA A 130 -6.11 -10.41 -2.46
C ALA A 130 -5.85 -9.71 -1.12
N VAL A 131 -4.64 -9.19 -0.89
CA VAL A 131 -4.33 -8.42 0.32
C VAL A 131 -5.19 -7.15 0.38
N TRP A 132 -5.33 -6.42 -0.72
CA TRP A 132 -6.20 -5.24 -0.77
C TRP A 132 -7.67 -5.56 -0.44
N ALA A 133 -8.18 -6.68 -0.96
CA ALA A 133 -9.53 -7.13 -0.68
C ALA A 133 -9.75 -7.55 0.78
N LEU A 134 -8.72 -8.08 1.44
CA LEU A 134 -8.75 -8.42 2.86
C LEU A 134 -8.72 -7.15 3.73
N GLU A 135 -7.81 -6.22 3.45
CA GLU A 135 -7.72 -4.96 4.21
C GLU A 135 -9.02 -4.14 4.12
N PHE A 136 -9.65 -4.09 2.94
CA PHE A 136 -10.91 -3.36 2.77
C PHE A 136 -12.04 -3.83 3.68
N ARG A 137 -12.02 -5.11 4.07
CA ARG A 137 -13.02 -5.74 4.95
C ARG A 137 -12.73 -5.53 6.43
N ASN A 138 -11.57 -4.98 6.79
CA ASN A 138 -11.21 -4.70 8.18
C ASN A 138 -12.08 -3.54 8.71
N ASP A 139 -12.55 -3.69 9.95
CA ASP A 139 -13.46 -2.72 10.59
C ASP A 139 -12.72 -1.61 11.35
N GLY A 140 -11.40 -1.74 11.52
CA GLY A 140 -10.52 -0.67 12.01
C GLY A 140 -10.70 -0.32 13.50
N LEU A 141 -11.45 -1.11 14.27
CA LEU A 141 -11.72 -0.84 15.69
C LEU A 141 -10.47 -0.73 16.58
N GLN A 142 -9.34 -1.26 16.12
CA GLN A 142 -8.05 -1.14 16.81
C GLN A 142 -7.48 0.29 16.80
N ALA A 143 -8.02 1.19 15.97
CA ALA A 143 -7.58 2.57 15.88
C ALA A 143 -8.20 3.51 16.94
N VAL A 144 -9.08 3.02 17.83
CA VAL A 144 -9.66 3.83 18.91
C VAL A 144 -8.59 4.18 19.93
N PRO A 145 -8.28 5.47 20.17
CA PRO A 145 -7.35 5.90 21.22
C PRO A 145 -7.86 5.53 22.62
N GLY A 146 -6.98 5.03 23.48
CA GLY A 146 -7.25 4.83 24.90
C GLY A 146 -8.17 3.65 25.23
N VAL A 147 -8.85 3.73 26.37
CA VAL A 147 -9.75 2.69 26.88
C VAL A 147 -11.18 3.01 26.48
N ARG A 148 -11.75 2.19 25.59
CA ARG A 148 -13.14 2.33 25.13
C ARG A 148 -14.13 2.01 26.25
N VAL A 149 -15.22 2.77 26.30
CA VAL A 149 -16.33 2.58 27.23
C VAL A 149 -17.65 2.58 26.44
N ASP A 150 -18.53 1.65 26.75
CA ASP A 150 -19.80 1.48 26.04
C ASP A 150 -21.04 1.78 26.91
N ASN A 151 -20.87 2.04 28.21
CA ASN A 151 -21.96 2.34 29.13
C ASN A 151 -21.49 3.13 30.35
N ASP A 152 -22.45 3.67 31.11
CA ASP A 152 -22.20 4.51 32.30
C ASP A 152 -21.42 3.77 33.39
N ALA A 153 -21.64 2.45 33.54
CA ALA A 153 -20.98 1.64 34.55
C ALA A 153 -19.49 1.43 34.23
N GLU A 154 -19.14 1.22 32.97
CA GLU A 154 -17.75 1.14 32.49
C GLU A 154 -17.02 2.48 32.62
N ALA A 155 -17.66 3.57 32.19
CA ALA A 155 -17.10 4.92 32.33
C ALA A 155 -16.83 5.27 33.81
N SER A 156 -17.81 4.98 34.67
CA SER A 156 -17.68 5.21 36.12
C SER A 156 -16.54 4.38 36.71
N ARG A 157 -16.47 3.08 36.41
CA ARG A 157 -15.43 2.18 36.90
C ARG A 157 -14.03 2.64 36.47
N TYR A 158 -13.88 3.12 35.24
CA TYR A 158 -12.61 3.64 34.74
C TYR A 158 -12.17 4.88 35.53
N LEU A 159 -13.07 5.86 35.67
CA LEU A 159 -12.78 7.10 36.41
C LEU A 159 -12.49 6.84 37.90
N ASP A 160 -13.24 5.95 38.55
CA ASP A 160 -13.00 5.56 39.94
C ASP A 160 -11.60 4.96 40.13
N GLY A 161 -11.16 4.12 39.18
CA GLY A 161 -9.81 3.56 39.18
C GLY A 161 -8.72 4.61 38.94
N ALA A 162 -8.94 5.55 38.03
CA ALA A 162 -7.96 6.58 37.66
C ALA A 162 -7.79 7.64 38.77
N LEU A 163 -8.90 8.18 39.26
CA LEU A 163 -8.94 9.23 40.30
C LEU A 163 -8.68 8.67 41.70
N GLY A 164 -8.96 7.38 41.94
CA GLY A 164 -8.76 6.74 43.23
C GLY A 164 -9.57 7.42 44.34
N PRO A 165 -8.97 7.73 45.52
CA PRO A 165 -9.70 8.32 46.65
C PRO A 165 -10.38 9.66 46.34
N GLN A 166 -9.92 10.40 45.33
CA GLN A 166 -10.46 11.70 44.94
C GLN A 166 -11.77 11.58 44.13
N SER A 167 -12.11 10.39 43.61
CA SER A 167 -13.28 10.20 42.72
C SER A 167 -14.60 10.71 43.30
N GLY A 168 -14.82 10.53 44.60
CA GLY A 168 -16.07 10.92 45.26
C GLY A 168 -16.30 12.43 45.38
N GLY A 169 -15.26 13.24 45.17
CA GLY A 169 -15.34 14.70 45.24
C GLY A 169 -15.35 15.41 43.89
N VAL A 170 -15.14 14.69 42.78
CA VAL A 170 -15.05 15.26 41.43
C VAL A 170 -16.42 15.21 40.76
N PRO A 171 -17.07 16.36 40.48
CA PRO A 171 -18.34 16.40 39.77
C PRO A 171 -18.23 15.77 38.38
N ARG A 172 -19.22 14.95 38.02
CA ARG A 172 -19.29 14.30 36.70
C ARG A 172 -20.25 15.06 35.81
N ILE A 173 -19.83 15.39 34.60
CA ILE A 173 -20.59 16.18 33.64
C ILE A 173 -20.91 15.29 32.44
N PRO A 174 -22.13 14.72 32.36
CA PRO A 174 -22.58 14.02 31.17
C PRO A 174 -22.50 14.91 29.94
N THR A 175 -21.78 14.43 28.94
CA THR A 175 -21.46 15.14 27.70
C THR A 175 -21.76 14.24 26.52
N GLY A 176 -22.57 14.76 25.59
CA GLY A 176 -22.89 14.07 24.36
C GLY A 176 -22.44 14.87 23.14
N VAL A 177 -22.20 14.15 22.05
CA VAL A 177 -21.76 14.64 20.75
C VAL A 177 -22.69 14.13 19.65
N PHE A 178 -23.01 15.01 18.72
CA PHE A 178 -23.68 14.70 17.47
C PHE A 178 -22.92 15.37 16.32
N MET A 179 -22.20 14.58 15.53
CA MET A 179 -21.36 15.07 14.45
C MET A 179 -22.14 15.10 13.14
N GLN A 180 -22.07 16.23 12.45
CA GLN A 180 -22.80 16.50 11.20
C GLN A 180 -21.94 16.32 9.97
N SER A 181 -20.66 16.68 10.03
CA SER A 181 -19.73 16.49 8.92
C SER A 181 -18.29 16.29 9.38
N VAL A 182 -17.51 15.63 8.52
CA VAL A 182 -16.05 15.57 8.61
C VAL A 182 -15.43 15.79 7.23
N LYS A 183 -14.34 16.56 7.18
CA LYS A 183 -13.57 16.75 5.95
C LYS A 183 -12.09 16.85 6.28
N PHE A 184 -11.28 16.00 5.67
CA PHE A 184 -9.83 16.11 5.74
C PHE A 184 -9.38 17.28 4.85
N SER A 185 -8.81 18.31 5.46
CA SER A 185 -8.30 19.51 4.77
C SER A 185 -6.79 19.44 4.53
N GLY A 186 -6.10 18.53 5.22
CA GLY A 186 -4.69 18.21 5.00
C GLY A 186 -4.30 16.86 5.60
N ALA A 187 -3.00 16.58 5.64
CA ALA A 187 -2.47 15.35 6.22
C ALA A 187 -2.74 15.24 7.73
N ASN A 188 -2.79 16.37 8.44
CA ASN A 188 -2.97 16.42 9.90
C ASN A 188 -4.15 17.33 10.31
N ASP A 189 -4.94 17.82 9.36
CA ASP A 189 -6.04 18.74 9.61
C ASP A 189 -7.36 18.12 9.20
N VAL A 190 -8.33 18.17 10.10
CA VAL A 190 -9.69 17.69 9.85
C VAL A 190 -10.72 18.72 10.31
N ASP A 191 -11.56 19.16 9.38
CA ASP A 191 -12.67 20.05 9.65
C ASP A 191 -13.87 19.23 10.12
N VAL A 192 -14.41 19.57 11.29
CA VAL A 192 -15.55 18.91 11.91
C VAL A 192 -16.65 19.92 12.22
N THR A 193 -17.90 19.48 12.10
CA THR A 193 -19.07 20.25 12.55
C THR A 193 -20.03 19.36 13.32
N GLY A 194 -20.79 19.96 14.23
CA GLY A 194 -21.80 19.23 14.97
C GLY A 194 -22.40 20.01 16.12
N VAL A 195 -23.01 19.25 17.03
CA VAL A 195 -23.58 19.73 18.29
C VAL A 195 -22.90 18.96 19.42
N VAL A 196 -22.44 19.68 20.43
CA VAL A 196 -21.99 19.11 21.71
C VAL A 196 -22.91 19.62 22.80
N TRP A 197 -23.25 18.80 23.77
CA TRP A 197 -24.08 19.22 24.89
C TRP A 197 -23.57 18.68 26.21
N GLN A 198 -23.88 19.38 27.28
CA GLN A 198 -23.57 18.98 28.64
C GLN A 198 -24.81 19.07 29.53
N ARG A 199 -24.91 18.14 30.47
CA ARG A 199 -25.95 18.12 31.51
C ARG A 199 -25.30 18.37 32.86
N TYR A 200 -25.86 19.30 33.63
CA TYR A 200 -25.39 19.69 34.94
C TYR A 200 -26.47 19.36 35.96
N ALA A 201 -26.18 18.38 36.81
CA ALA A 201 -27.05 18.01 37.90
C ALA A 201 -26.96 19.04 39.06
N PRO A 202 -27.93 19.05 39.99
CA PRO A 202 -28.00 20.05 41.06
C PRO A 202 -26.76 20.11 41.97
N ASP A 203 -26.03 19.00 42.07
CA ASP A 203 -24.81 18.84 42.85
C ASP A 203 -23.56 19.44 42.16
N VAL A 204 -23.64 19.75 40.86
CA VAL A 204 -22.52 20.40 40.16
C VAL A 204 -22.44 21.88 40.57
N PRO A 205 -21.29 22.36 41.11
CA PRO A 205 -21.15 23.73 41.58
C PRO A 205 -21.57 24.77 40.53
N ARG A 206 -22.37 25.76 40.94
CA ARG A 206 -22.79 26.86 40.04
C ARG A 206 -21.62 27.76 39.62
N ALA A 207 -20.56 27.81 40.42
CA ALA A 207 -19.34 28.56 40.11
C ALA A 207 -18.50 27.92 39.00
N LEU A 208 -18.71 26.63 38.70
CA LEU A 208 -17.99 25.94 37.63
C LEU A 208 -18.41 26.52 36.27
N ARG A 209 -17.42 26.97 35.49
CA ARG A 209 -17.68 27.50 34.14
C ARG A 209 -18.31 26.42 33.26
N ARG A 210 -19.54 26.70 32.79
CA ARG A 210 -20.25 25.83 31.85
C ARG A 210 -19.57 25.86 30.48
N GLY A 211 -19.48 24.69 29.84
CA GLY A 211 -18.90 24.51 28.52
C GLY A 211 -17.86 23.40 28.45
N VAL A 212 -17.48 23.09 27.22
CA VAL A 212 -16.46 22.11 26.87
C VAL A 212 -15.34 22.79 26.09
N ALA A 213 -14.11 22.32 26.27
CA ALA A 213 -12.96 22.74 25.47
C ALA A 213 -12.45 21.57 24.63
N PHE A 214 -12.03 21.87 23.40
CA PHE A 214 -11.41 20.93 22.45
C PHE A 214 -9.95 21.32 22.23
N PRO A 215 -8.99 20.67 22.92
CA PRO A 215 -7.58 21.08 22.90
C PRO A 215 -6.94 21.12 21.49
N GLU A 216 -7.38 20.27 20.57
CA GLU A 216 -6.83 20.13 19.21
C GLU A 216 -7.41 21.16 18.21
N ALA A 217 -8.43 21.92 18.58
CA ALA A 217 -9.14 22.83 17.68
C ALA A 217 -8.40 24.15 17.38
N GLY A 218 -7.33 24.47 18.13
CA GLY A 218 -6.62 25.75 18.02
C GLY A 218 -7.57 26.97 18.09
N ASP A 219 -7.29 28.00 17.28
CA ASP A 219 -8.12 29.21 17.18
C ASP A 219 -9.37 29.04 16.30
N SER A 220 -9.51 27.89 15.62
CA SER A 220 -10.63 27.64 14.69
C SER A 220 -11.93 27.25 15.39
N TRP A 221 -11.87 27.04 16.72
CA TRP A 221 -13.02 26.71 17.55
C TRP A 221 -14.02 27.86 17.61
N SER A 222 -15.22 27.62 17.10
CA SER A 222 -16.37 28.48 17.34
C SER A 222 -17.51 27.67 17.94
N ALA A 223 -18.04 28.14 19.08
CA ALA A 223 -19.20 27.55 19.74
C ALA A 223 -20.31 28.58 19.88
N LYS A 224 -21.51 28.21 19.41
CA LYS A 224 -22.72 29.01 19.60
C LYS A 224 -23.72 28.20 20.39
N GLU A 225 -24.11 28.70 21.57
CA GLU A 225 -25.21 28.10 22.34
C GLU A 225 -26.47 28.09 21.46
N VAL A 226 -27.04 26.90 21.29
CA VAL A 226 -28.24 26.68 20.48
C VAL A 226 -29.47 26.41 21.33
N TYR A 227 -29.29 25.82 22.52
CA TYR A 227 -30.36 25.65 23.48
C TYR A 227 -29.83 25.56 24.91
N ARG A 228 -30.69 25.97 25.84
CA ARG A 228 -30.55 25.75 27.27
C ARG A 228 -31.92 25.37 27.82
N THR A 229 -31.97 24.26 28.55
CA THR A 229 -33.21 23.77 29.15
C THR A 229 -32.93 23.28 30.56
N GLU A 230 -33.92 23.39 31.43
CA GLU A 230 -33.85 22.85 32.79
C GLU A 230 -35.02 21.89 33.00
N ARG A 231 -34.72 20.65 33.41
CA ARG A 231 -35.75 19.64 33.72
C ARG A 231 -35.34 18.88 34.97
N ASN A 232 -36.23 18.82 35.96
CA ASN A 232 -35.99 18.15 37.25
C ASN A 232 -34.69 18.62 37.93
N GLY A 233 -34.37 19.92 37.85
CA GLY A 233 -33.14 20.49 38.39
C GLY A 233 -31.86 20.16 37.61
N VAL A 234 -31.97 19.44 36.48
CA VAL A 234 -30.84 19.19 35.57
C VAL A 234 -30.85 20.24 34.47
N GLU A 235 -29.82 21.09 34.45
CA GLU A 235 -29.58 22.06 33.39
C GLU A 235 -28.89 21.36 32.21
N THR A 236 -29.43 21.47 31.01
CA THR A 236 -28.84 20.95 29.77
C THR A 236 -28.56 22.10 28.82
N ILE A 237 -27.31 22.23 28.39
CA ILE A 237 -26.86 23.28 27.46
C ILE A 237 -26.25 22.60 26.24
N GLY A 238 -26.63 23.04 25.05
CA GLY A 238 -26.09 22.56 23.78
C GLY A 238 -25.44 23.68 22.98
N TRP A 239 -24.32 23.37 22.34
CA TRP A 239 -23.55 24.27 21.49
C TRP A 239 -23.38 23.66 20.10
N ASN A 240 -23.70 24.44 19.06
CA ASN A 240 -23.22 24.14 17.72
C ASN A 240 -21.74 24.47 17.66
N PHE A 241 -20.98 23.59 17.03
CA PHE A 241 -19.57 23.80 16.83
C PHE A 241 -19.11 23.62 15.40
N GLN A 242 -18.07 24.37 15.07
CA GLN A 242 -17.21 24.17 13.92
C GLN A 242 -15.76 24.33 14.38
N ALA A 243 -14.92 23.39 13.97
CA ALA A 243 -13.50 23.36 14.32
C ALA A 243 -12.69 22.67 13.22
N THR A 244 -11.45 23.10 13.05
CA THR A 244 -10.38 22.35 12.38
C THR A 244 -9.51 21.75 13.48
N LEU A 245 -9.51 20.43 13.59
CA LEU A 245 -8.71 19.70 14.56
C LEU A 245 -7.36 19.35 13.95
N ARG A 246 -6.27 19.68 14.68
CA ARG A 246 -4.91 19.29 14.32
C ARG A 246 -4.57 17.94 14.96
N GLU A 247 -4.64 16.88 14.18
CA GLU A 247 -4.51 15.49 14.63
C GLU A 247 -3.39 14.76 13.88
N ARG A 248 -2.78 13.77 14.52
CA ARG A 248 -1.77 12.92 13.88
C ARG A 248 -2.43 11.67 13.34
N PHE A 249 -2.48 11.54 12.02
CA PHE A 249 -2.98 10.36 11.32
C PHE A 249 -1.83 9.45 10.87
N ASP A 250 -2.15 8.17 10.63
CA ASP A 250 -1.19 7.16 10.16
C ASP A 250 -1.47 6.81 8.68
N TYR A 251 -0.56 7.18 7.78
CA TYR A 251 -0.70 6.96 6.35
C TYR A 251 0.24 5.87 5.85
N GLU A 252 0.84 5.05 6.72
CA GLU A 252 1.72 3.95 6.31
C GLU A 252 1.06 3.04 5.27
N ARG A 253 -0.27 2.84 5.37
CA ARG A 253 -1.07 2.00 4.48
C ARG A 253 -1.79 2.76 3.35
N TYR A 254 -1.52 4.05 3.15
CA TYR A 254 -2.18 4.85 2.10
C TYR A 254 -2.04 4.20 0.70
N PRO A 255 -3.12 4.14 -0.11
CA PRO A 255 -4.46 4.71 0.12
C PRO A 255 -5.46 3.77 0.80
N LEU A 256 -5.02 2.61 1.30
CA LEU A 256 -5.84 1.61 1.99
C LEU A 256 -5.91 1.89 3.50
N ASP A 257 -5.79 3.15 3.88
CA ASP A 257 -5.71 3.59 5.27
C ASP A 257 -7.08 3.71 5.94
N ALA A 258 -7.07 3.46 7.25
CA ALA A 258 -8.17 3.75 8.16
C ALA A 258 -7.66 4.68 9.25
N GLN A 259 -8.47 5.68 9.61
CA GLN A 259 -8.15 6.68 10.61
C GLN A 259 -9.23 6.69 11.69
N SER A 260 -8.86 7.14 12.89
CA SER A 260 -9.82 7.53 13.91
C SER A 260 -9.71 9.04 14.05
N VAL A 261 -10.76 9.78 13.71
CA VAL A 261 -10.87 11.21 14.03
C VAL A 261 -11.38 11.32 15.46
N TRP A 262 -10.75 12.12 16.31
CA TRP A 262 -11.14 12.18 17.72
C TRP A 262 -11.47 13.58 18.21
N LEU A 263 -12.62 13.72 18.83
CA LEU A 263 -12.98 14.91 19.58
C LEU A 263 -12.58 14.71 21.05
N ARG A 264 -11.43 15.25 21.44
CA ARG A 264 -11.02 15.30 22.84
C ARG A 264 -11.79 16.40 23.56
N MET A 265 -12.38 16.03 24.67
CA MET A 265 -13.28 16.87 25.44
C MET A 265 -12.81 16.95 26.88
N ARG A 266 -12.65 18.19 27.34
CA ARG A 266 -12.37 18.49 28.73
C ARG A 266 -13.30 19.61 29.23
N PRO A 267 -13.47 19.78 30.54
CA PRO A 267 -14.25 20.89 31.07
C PRO A 267 -13.69 22.22 30.58
N ALA A 268 -14.55 23.21 30.36
CA ALA A 268 -14.10 24.54 29.99
C ALA A 268 -13.23 25.15 31.09
N ASP A 269 -13.57 24.93 32.37
CA ASP A 269 -12.71 25.37 33.47
C ASP A 269 -11.50 24.44 33.64
N VAL A 270 -10.31 25.03 33.73
CA VAL A 270 -9.04 24.30 33.89
C VAL A 270 -8.60 24.30 35.36
N THR A 271 -9.21 25.16 36.18
CA THR A 271 -8.82 25.38 37.57
C THR A 271 -9.70 24.65 38.57
N GLN A 272 -10.83 24.10 38.12
CA GLN A 272 -11.74 23.31 38.94
C GLN A 272 -11.80 21.88 38.43
N ASP A 273 -11.60 20.93 39.33
CA ASP A 273 -11.69 19.50 39.03
C ASP A 273 -13.13 19.13 38.68
N ALA A 274 -13.33 18.69 37.43
CA ALA A 274 -14.56 18.07 36.98
C ALA A 274 -14.23 17.00 35.94
N ALA A 275 -14.96 15.90 35.96
CA ALA A 275 -14.79 14.80 35.02
C ALA A 275 -15.88 14.84 33.94
N VAL A 276 -15.47 14.75 32.68
CA VAL A 276 -16.40 14.63 31.55
C VAL A 276 -16.76 13.16 31.38
N VAL A 277 -18.05 12.82 31.36
CA VAL A 277 -18.55 11.46 31.14
C VAL A 277 -19.45 11.40 29.93
N PRO A 278 -19.53 10.29 29.17
CA PRO A 278 -20.47 10.17 28.07
C PRO A 278 -21.91 10.28 28.57
N ASP A 279 -22.77 11.01 27.87
CA ASP A 279 -24.20 11.04 28.15
C ASP A 279 -24.92 9.87 27.45
N PHE A 280 -24.62 8.64 27.84
CA PHE A 280 -25.19 7.44 27.20
C PHE A 280 -26.73 7.41 27.23
N SER A 281 -27.34 8.04 28.23
CA SER A 281 -28.79 8.16 28.36
C SER A 281 -29.48 8.96 27.25
N SER A 282 -28.72 9.79 26.52
CA SER A 282 -29.22 10.56 25.36
C SER A 282 -29.14 9.79 24.04
N TYR A 283 -28.63 8.56 24.05
CA TYR A 283 -28.55 7.68 22.89
C TYR A 283 -29.40 6.42 23.07
N PRO A 284 -29.76 5.72 21.99
CA PRO A 284 -30.15 4.31 22.09
C PRO A 284 -29.04 3.50 22.78
N PRO A 285 -29.33 2.28 23.30
CA PRO A 285 -28.33 1.42 23.90
C PRO A 285 -27.07 1.37 23.04
N TRP A 286 -25.97 1.90 23.60
CA TRP A 286 -24.80 2.27 22.82
C TRP A 286 -24.16 1.05 22.17
N ARG A 287 -23.83 1.20 20.88
CA ARG A 287 -23.23 0.16 20.06
C ARG A 287 -22.31 0.80 19.04
N THR A 288 -21.03 0.46 19.13
CA THR A 288 -19.95 1.02 18.31
C THR A 288 -20.18 0.87 16.81
N ASP A 289 -20.76 -0.27 16.39
CA ASP A 289 -21.07 -0.59 14.99
C ASP A 289 -22.29 0.16 14.43
N ARG A 290 -23.13 0.73 15.30
CA ARG A 290 -24.36 1.45 14.92
C ARG A 290 -24.13 2.92 14.64
N LYS A 291 -22.93 3.44 14.89
CA LYS A 291 -22.49 4.80 14.53
C LYS A 291 -23.39 5.89 15.12
N TYR A 292 -23.87 5.68 16.35
CA TYR A 292 -24.67 6.68 17.05
C TYR A 292 -23.86 7.96 17.28
N GLY A 293 -24.57 9.09 17.33
CA GLY A 293 -23.91 10.41 17.40
C GLY A 293 -23.42 10.92 16.04
N LEU A 294 -23.84 10.32 14.92
CA LEU A 294 -23.67 10.90 13.57
C LEU A 294 -25.01 11.27 12.95
N ASP A 295 -25.00 12.28 12.10
CA ASP A 295 -26.14 12.63 11.26
C ASP A 295 -26.47 11.53 10.24
N PRO A 296 -27.75 11.18 9.98
CA PRO A 296 -28.09 10.21 8.93
C PRO A 296 -27.60 10.60 7.53
N GLY A 297 -27.52 11.91 7.25
CA GLY A 297 -26.96 12.51 6.04
C GLY A 297 -25.50 12.92 6.19
N PHE A 298 -24.74 12.27 7.08
CA PHE A 298 -23.36 12.61 7.40
C PHE A 298 -22.48 12.78 6.14
N VAL A 299 -21.92 13.98 5.99
CA VAL A 299 -21.01 14.30 4.88
C VAL A 299 -19.60 13.88 5.26
N ASN A 300 -19.04 12.94 4.51
CA ASN A 300 -17.82 12.21 4.86
C ASN A 300 -16.63 12.46 3.90
N GLY A 301 -16.78 13.33 2.90
CA GLY A 301 -15.65 13.87 2.12
C GLY A 301 -14.73 12.85 1.47
N GLY A 302 -15.25 11.73 0.94
CA GLY A 302 -14.45 10.66 0.32
C GLY A 302 -13.98 9.57 1.29
N TRP A 303 -14.52 9.57 2.51
CA TRP A 303 -14.27 8.55 3.53
C TRP A 303 -15.54 7.79 3.84
N ARG A 304 -15.41 6.54 4.29
CA ARG A 304 -16.54 5.73 4.76
C ARG A 304 -16.46 5.56 6.26
N THR A 305 -17.55 5.89 6.94
CA THR A 305 -17.64 5.74 8.40
C THR A 305 -17.71 4.26 8.77
N LYS A 306 -16.96 3.87 9.79
CA LYS A 306 -16.86 2.49 10.28
C LYS A 306 -17.53 2.33 11.64
N TYR A 307 -17.20 3.21 12.58
CA TYR A 307 -17.73 3.15 13.94
C TYR A 307 -17.81 4.55 14.60
N THR A 308 -18.55 4.64 15.70
CA THR A 308 -18.36 5.71 16.70
C THR A 308 -18.12 5.10 18.07
N ALA A 309 -17.23 5.69 18.87
CA ALA A 309 -16.90 5.15 20.19
C ALA A 309 -16.51 6.25 21.18
N PHE A 310 -16.89 6.09 22.45
CA PHE A 310 -16.32 6.88 23.53
C PHE A 310 -15.11 6.16 24.13
N SER A 311 -14.08 6.91 24.49
CA SER A 311 -12.92 6.37 25.19
C SER A 311 -12.29 7.37 26.13
N TYR A 312 -11.51 6.86 27.08
CA TYR A 312 -10.65 7.67 27.94
C TYR A 312 -9.20 7.44 27.61
N VAL A 313 -8.46 8.54 27.46
CA VAL A 313 -7.01 8.51 27.28
C VAL A 313 -6.36 9.11 28.53
N PRO A 314 -5.43 8.39 29.19
CA PRO A 314 -4.61 8.98 30.23
C PRO A 314 -3.62 9.94 29.57
N ASN A 315 -3.79 11.24 29.82
CA ASN A 315 -2.87 12.26 29.33
C ASN A 315 -1.83 12.56 30.40
N ASP A 316 -0.62 12.06 30.21
CA ASP A 316 0.52 12.26 31.12
C ASP A 316 1.12 13.66 30.90
N TYR A 317 0.44 14.68 31.42
CA TYR A 317 0.94 16.04 31.37
C TYR A 317 2.21 16.19 32.22
N THR A 318 3.26 16.74 31.62
CA THR A 318 4.51 17.09 32.30
C THR A 318 4.48 18.50 32.91
N SER A 319 3.29 19.09 33.03
CA SER A 319 3.05 20.43 33.57
C SER A 319 1.71 20.48 34.28
N SER A 320 1.62 21.26 35.36
CA SER A 320 0.37 21.55 36.07
C SER A 320 -0.36 22.77 35.50
N PHE A 321 0.10 23.32 34.37
CA PHE A 321 -0.42 24.58 33.81
C PHE A 321 -0.37 25.77 34.80
N GLY A 322 0.43 25.67 35.87
CA GLY A 322 0.56 26.68 36.90
C GLY A 322 -0.59 26.74 37.92
N THR A 323 -1.52 25.78 37.92
CA THR A 323 -2.68 25.77 38.83
C THR A 323 -2.35 25.15 40.19
N ALA A 324 -1.47 24.15 40.20
CA ALA A 324 -1.01 23.45 41.39
C ALA A 324 0.48 23.09 41.30
N ARG A 325 1.05 22.54 42.38
CA ARG A 325 2.40 21.98 42.35
C ARG A 325 2.39 20.68 41.54
N TYR A 326 3.39 20.50 40.68
CA TYR A 326 3.50 19.31 39.84
C TYR A 326 3.55 18.02 40.69
N GLY A 327 2.65 17.08 40.39
CA GLY A 327 2.56 15.77 41.06
C GLY A 327 1.61 15.72 42.26
N ASP A 328 1.07 16.86 42.73
CA ASP A 328 0.12 16.87 43.85
C ASP A 328 -1.28 16.39 43.45
N GLU A 329 -1.64 16.55 42.18
CA GLU A 329 -2.94 16.16 41.61
C GLU A 329 -2.74 15.14 40.49
N ARG A 330 -3.62 14.14 40.44
CA ARG A 330 -3.69 13.24 39.29
C ARG A 330 -4.50 13.93 38.21
N PRO A 331 -4.03 14.00 36.96
CA PRO A 331 -4.80 14.60 35.89
C PRO A 331 -6.11 13.83 35.72
N THR A 332 -7.23 14.55 35.69
CA THR A 332 -8.53 13.96 35.40
C THR A 332 -8.49 13.39 33.98
N PRO A 333 -8.83 12.10 33.77
CA PRO A 333 -8.87 11.53 32.43
C PRO A 333 -9.82 12.31 31.52
N GLU A 334 -9.39 12.54 30.30
CA GLU A 334 -10.16 13.30 29.32
C GLU A 334 -10.97 12.36 28.43
N LEU A 335 -12.16 12.82 28.05
CA LEU A 335 -13.10 12.03 27.27
C LEU A 335 -12.88 12.26 25.78
N TYR A 336 -12.85 11.19 25.00
CA TYR A 336 -12.69 11.22 23.55
C TYR A 336 -13.96 10.67 22.91
N PHE A 337 -14.51 11.40 21.93
CA PHE A 337 -15.48 10.87 20.98
C PHE A 337 -14.77 10.55 19.67
N ASN A 338 -14.76 9.27 19.31
CA ASN A 338 -13.98 8.76 18.19
C ASN A 338 -14.88 8.40 17.04
N LEU A 339 -14.52 8.87 15.85
CA LEU A 339 -15.12 8.51 14.57
C LEU A 339 -14.11 7.71 13.75
N GLY A 340 -14.35 6.41 13.63
CA GLY A 340 -13.58 5.56 12.74
C GLY A 340 -13.97 5.78 11.29
N VAL A 341 -13.00 6.08 10.43
CA VAL A 341 -13.18 6.26 8.99
C VAL A 341 -12.19 5.40 8.19
N SER A 342 -12.62 4.88 7.06
CA SER A 342 -11.75 4.21 6.08
C SER A 342 -11.83 4.94 4.75
N ARG A 343 -10.70 5.16 4.09
CA ARG A 343 -10.70 5.89 2.82
C ARG A 343 -11.52 5.13 1.77
N ASP A 344 -12.27 5.86 0.93
CA ASP A 344 -12.69 5.28 -0.34
C ASP A 344 -11.48 5.21 -1.27
N PHE A 345 -10.75 4.09 -1.17
CA PHE A 345 -9.44 3.98 -1.79
C PHE A 345 -9.49 3.86 -3.32
N VAL A 346 -10.65 3.55 -3.91
CA VAL A 346 -10.76 3.24 -5.35
C VAL A 346 -10.34 4.43 -6.21
N GLU A 347 -10.78 5.63 -5.85
CA GLU A 347 -10.43 6.85 -6.57
C GLU A 347 -8.92 7.19 -6.46
N PRO A 348 -8.32 7.28 -5.25
CA PRO A 348 -6.87 7.43 -5.11
C PRO A 348 -6.08 6.31 -5.81
N LEU A 349 -6.56 5.07 -5.76
CA LEU A 349 -5.90 3.95 -6.40
C LEU A 349 -5.88 4.11 -7.93
N ILE A 350 -7.02 4.44 -8.55
CA ILE A 350 -7.09 4.64 -10.01
C ILE A 350 -6.26 5.85 -10.43
N SER A 351 -6.46 6.99 -9.77
CA SER A 351 -5.79 8.25 -10.13
C SER A 351 -4.26 8.18 -10.00
N ARG A 352 -3.75 7.39 -9.05
CA ARG A 352 -2.30 7.23 -8.81
C ARG A 352 -1.70 6.03 -9.55
N LEU A 353 -2.37 4.87 -9.59
CA LEU A 353 -1.80 3.67 -10.19
C LEU A 353 -1.94 3.59 -11.70
N VAL A 354 -2.98 4.19 -12.30
CA VAL A 354 -3.14 4.14 -13.76
C VAL A 354 -1.95 4.83 -14.48
N PRO A 355 -1.54 6.07 -14.11
CA PRO A 355 -0.34 6.68 -14.69
C PRO A 355 0.93 5.85 -14.48
N VAL A 356 1.12 5.31 -13.27
CA VAL A 356 2.24 4.43 -12.91
C VAL A 356 2.26 3.17 -13.79
N ALA A 357 1.10 2.56 -14.03
CA ALA A 357 0.97 1.39 -14.90
C ALA A 357 1.28 1.72 -16.37
N PHE A 358 0.85 2.88 -16.87
CA PHE A 358 1.24 3.36 -18.21
C PHE A 358 2.76 3.53 -18.33
N ILE A 359 3.40 4.14 -17.33
CA ILE A 359 4.86 4.29 -17.32
C ILE A 359 5.53 2.91 -17.31
N ALA A 360 5.06 1.99 -16.46
CA ALA A 360 5.55 0.61 -16.44
C ALA A 360 5.39 -0.08 -17.81
N LEU A 361 4.29 0.13 -18.52
CA LEU A 361 4.07 -0.42 -19.85
C LEU A 361 4.99 0.20 -20.91
N LEU A 362 5.19 1.51 -20.88
CA LEU A 362 6.06 2.21 -21.82
C LEU A 362 7.54 1.85 -21.64
N ILE A 363 8.00 1.73 -20.38
CA ILE A 363 9.35 1.23 -20.07
C ILE A 363 9.49 -0.19 -20.60
N PHE A 364 8.47 -1.04 -20.40
CA PHE A 364 8.49 -2.40 -20.92
C PHE A 364 8.57 -2.43 -22.45
N ALA A 365 7.77 -1.62 -23.13
CA ALA A 365 7.80 -1.48 -24.58
C ALA A 365 9.18 -1.01 -25.08
N SER A 366 9.85 -0.11 -24.36
CA SER A 366 11.19 0.37 -24.71
C SER A 366 12.24 -0.74 -24.77
N LEU A 367 12.10 -1.81 -23.97
CA LEU A 367 13.00 -2.98 -24.04
C LEU A 367 12.92 -3.71 -25.38
N PHE A 368 11.79 -3.62 -26.08
CA PHE A 368 11.60 -4.19 -27.42
C PHE A 368 12.20 -3.30 -28.51
N ALA A 369 12.34 -2.00 -28.29
CA ALA A 369 13.00 -1.09 -29.22
C ALA A 369 14.51 -1.38 -29.34
N VAL A 370 15.16 -1.81 -28.26
CA VAL A 370 16.57 -2.23 -28.27
C VAL A 370 16.69 -3.61 -28.93
N THR A 371 17.01 -3.64 -30.22
CA THR A 371 17.28 -4.89 -30.96
C THR A 371 18.62 -4.86 -31.68
N LEU A 372 19.33 -5.99 -31.65
CA LEU A 372 20.65 -6.17 -32.26
C LEU A 372 20.59 -6.43 -33.78
N HIS A 373 19.40 -6.57 -34.37
CA HIS A 373 19.25 -6.94 -35.78
C HIS A 373 19.11 -5.70 -36.67
N ALA A 374 20.01 -5.56 -37.65
CA ALA A 374 20.09 -4.41 -38.56
C ALA A 374 18.79 -4.16 -39.34
N GLU A 375 18.08 -5.21 -39.76
CA GLU A 375 16.78 -5.10 -40.46
C GLU A 375 15.66 -4.52 -39.58
N ARG A 376 15.68 -4.80 -38.26
CA ARG A 376 14.67 -4.25 -37.34
C ARG A 376 14.98 -2.84 -36.86
N ARG A 377 16.23 -2.39 -36.98
CA ARG A 377 16.64 -1.01 -36.66
C ARG A 377 16.01 0.02 -37.62
N GLY A 378 15.80 -0.35 -38.88
CA GLY A 378 15.14 0.53 -39.87
C GLY A 378 13.64 0.71 -39.66
N LEU A 379 12.95 -0.25 -39.02
CA LEU A 379 11.50 -0.23 -38.80
C LEU A 379 11.09 0.45 -37.49
N THR A 380 11.97 0.47 -36.47
CA THR A 380 11.63 1.04 -35.16
C THR A 380 12.10 2.48 -34.98
N GLY A 381 13.08 2.98 -35.75
CA GLY A 381 13.59 4.36 -35.64
C GLY A 381 14.25 4.72 -34.31
N PHE A 382 14.34 3.79 -33.34
CA PHE A 382 14.79 4.05 -31.98
C PHE A 382 16.26 3.63 -31.77
N SER A 383 17.07 4.61 -31.38
CA SER A 383 18.46 4.45 -30.92
C SER A 383 18.51 4.18 -29.41
N VAL A 384 19.68 3.74 -28.92
CA VAL A 384 19.97 3.65 -27.48
C VAL A 384 19.73 4.99 -26.78
N SER A 385 20.06 6.12 -27.44
CA SER A 385 19.77 7.46 -26.92
C SER A 385 18.27 7.73 -26.75
N GLY A 386 17.41 7.19 -27.62
CA GLY A 386 15.96 7.31 -27.47
C GLY A 386 15.41 6.58 -26.25
N VAL A 387 15.98 5.42 -25.90
CA VAL A 387 15.59 4.67 -24.69
C VAL A 387 16.08 5.39 -23.43
N ILE A 388 17.30 5.93 -23.44
CA ILE A 388 17.82 6.74 -22.32
C ILE A 388 16.97 8.01 -22.16
N GLY A 389 16.65 8.70 -23.25
CA GLY A 389 15.76 9.87 -23.22
C GLY A 389 14.40 9.53 -22.62
N SER A 390 13.80 8.42 -23.05
CA SER A 390 12.52 7.93 -22.50
C SER A 390 12.62 7.64 -21.00
N ALA A 391 13.70 7.01 -20.55
CA ALA A 391 13.95 6.72 -19.14
C ALA A 391 14.05 8.01 -18.30
N VAL A 392 14.80 9.02 -18.77
CA VAL A 392 14.91 10.31 -18.09
C VAL A 392 13.56 11.01 -18.00
N SER A 393 12.78 11.03 -19.10
CA SER A 393 11.44 11.62 -19.10
C SER A 393 10.50 10.90 -18.12
N MET A 394 10.55 9.56 -18.07
CA MET A 394 9.73 8.77 -17.15
C MET A 394 10.14 8.98 -15.69
N LEU A 395 11.44 9.09 -15.38
CA LEU A 395 11.90 9.43 -14.03
C LEU A 395 11.32 10.77 -13.57
N LEU A 396 11.36 11.80 -14.41
CA LEU A 396 10.80 13.11 -14.08
C LEU A 396 9.30 13.01 -13.73
N VAL A 397 8.52 12.32 -14.57
CA VAL A 397 7.08 12.16 -14.34
C VAL A 397 6.81 11.40 -13.03
N ILE A 398 7.54 10.32 -12.76
CA ILE A 398 7.40 9.56 -11.52
C ILE A 398 7.76 10.41 -10.31
N THR A 399 8.83 11.21 -10.36
CA THR A 399 9.21 12.09 -9.26
C THR A 399 8.13 13.11 -8.93
N VAL A 400 7.48 13.69 -9.94
CA VAL A 400 6.33 14.59 -9.72
C VAL A 400 5.16 13.85 -9.07
N GLN A 401 4.84 12.63 -9.53
CA GLN A 401 3.77 11.81 -8.94
C GLN A 401 4.08 11.40 -7.50
N HIS A 402 5.35 11.08 -7.20
CA HIS A 402 5.81 10.73 -5.86
C HIS A 402 5.70 11.92 -4.91
N ASN A 403 6.12 13.12 -5.33
CA ASN A 403 5.96 14.34 -4.53
C ASN A 403 4.48 14.63 -4.20
N SER A 404 3.58 14.41 -5.15
CA SER A 404 2.14 14.62 -4.92
C SER A 404 1.54 13.62 -3.90
N VAL A 405 2.14 12.44 -3.73
CA VAL A 405 1.75 11.52 -2.64
C VAL A 405 2.27 12.03 -1.30
N ARG A 406 3.51 12.53 -1.24
CA ARG A 406 4.06 13.14 -0.02
C ARG A 406 3.29 14.37 0.43
N GLU A 407 2.80 15.18 -0.50
CA GLU A 407 1.92 16.30 -0.18
C GLU A 407 0.59 15.83 0.45
N ALA A 408 0.03 14.73 -0.03
CA ALA A 408 -1.24 14.19 0.48
C ALA A 408 -1.10 13.49 1.84
N THR A 409 0.05 12.87 2.13
CA THR A 409 0.30 12.14 3.39
C THR A 409 1.10 12.95 4.41
N GLY A 410 1.65 14.09 4.03
CA GLY A 410 2.51 14.92 4.87
C GLY A 410 3.86 14.29 5.22
N ASP A 411 4.58 14.96 6.12
CA ASP A 411 5.92 14.57 6.58
C ASP A 411 5.87 13.48 7.66
N GLN A 412 5.44 12.29 7.29
CA GLN A 412 5.53 11.13 8.16
C GLN A 412 6.96 10.57 8.21
N SER A 413 7.38 10.12 9.39
CA SER A 413 8.71 9.57 9.68
C SER A 413 8.97 8.17 9.08
N GLY A 414 8.19 7.75 8.09
CA GLY A 414 8.20 6.41 7.52
C GLY A 414 7.99 6.38 6.00
N PHE A 415 7.98 5.17 5.45
CA PHE A 415 7.74 4.92 4.03
C PHE A 415 6.27 4.52 3.84
N VAL A 416 5.55 5.28 3.03
CA VAL A 416 4.14 5.04 2.75
C VAL A 416 4.02 3.90 1.74
N TYR A 417 3.01 3.04 1.87
CA TYR A 417 2.82 1.86 1.02
C TYR A 417 2.92 2.18 -0.49
N LEU A 418 2.23 3.22 -0.95
CA LEU A 418 2.24 3.63 -2.35
C LEU A 418 3.63 4.06 -2.85
N GLU A 419 4.53 4.51 -1.97
CA GLU A 419 5.89 4.87 -2.35
C GLU A 419 6.71 3.68 -2.83
N TRP A 420 6.36 2.46 -2.42
CA TRP A 420 7.04 1.26 -2.90
C TRP A 420 6.81 1.04 -4.40
N PHE A 421 5.69 1.53 -4.93
CA PHE A 421 5.39 1.45 -6.36
C PHE A 421 6.34 2.38 -7.15
N TYR A 422 6.53 3.60 -6.66
CA TYR A 422 7.49 4.54 -7.26
C TYR A 422 8.92 4.04 -7.10
N ALA A 423 9.31 3.52 -5.94
CA ALA A 423 10.63 2.94 -5.70
C ALA A 423 10.93 1.76 -6.63
N ALA A 424 9.97 0.85 -6.82
CA ALA A 424 10.10 -0.26 -7.76
C ALA A 424 10.32 0.24 -9.20
N LEU A 425 9.58 1.28 -9.61
CA LEU A 425 9.76 1.88 -10.93
C LEU A 425 11.07 2.64 -11.08
N TYR A 426 11.53 3.40 -10.08
CA TYR A 426 12.85 4.04 -10.14
C TYR A 426 13.94 3.01 -10.40
N LEU A 427 13.93 1.91 -9.65
CA LEU A 427 14.87 0.81 -9.85
C LEU A 427 14.79 0.25 -11.27
N VAL A 428 13.58 -0.06 -11.74
CA VAL A 428 13.38 -0.70 -13.05
C VAL A 428 13.72 0.24 -14.20
N ILE A 429 13.45 1.54 -14.11
CA ILE A 429 13.87 2.52 -15.11
C ILE A 429 15.38 2.57 -15.22
N VAL A 430 16.08 2.65 -14.09
CA VAL A 430 17.54 2.66 -14.05
C VAL A 430 18.09 1.37 -14.66
N LEU A 431 17.54 0.21 -14.30
CA LEU A 431 17.95 -1.08 -14.87
C LEU A 431 17.73 -1.16 -16.38
N VAL A 432 16.64 -0.59 -16.90
CA VAL A 432 16.34 -0.55 -18.34
C VAL A 432 17.28 0.39 -19.09
N ALA A 433 17.59 1.56 -18.51
CA ALA A 433 18.57 2.49 -19.05
C ALA A 433 19.98 1.88 -19.07
N LEU A 434 20.40 1.24 -17.97
CA LEU A 434 21.66 0.49 -17.89
C LEU A 434 21.71 -0.65 -18.91
N ASN A 435 20.60 -1.38 -19.09
CA ASN A 435 20.52 -2.42 -20.11
C ASN A 435 20.73 -1.85 -21.52
N ALA A 436 20.11 -0.71 -21.83
CA ALA A 436 20.30 -0.04 -23.12
C ALA A 436 21.75 0.39 -23.34
N LEU A 437 22.41 0.96 -22.32
CA LEU A 437 23.82 1.33 -22.35
C LEU A 437 24.72 0.10 -22.56
N LEU A 438 24.51 -0.98 -21.83
CA LEU A 438 25.30 -2.21 -21.96
C LEU A 438 25.17 -2.82 -23.36
N MET A 439 23.99 -2.73 -23.98
CA MET A 439 23.77 -3.17 -25.37
C MET A 439 24.53 -2.33 -26.42
N SER A 440 24.96 -1.11 -26.08
CA SER A 440 25.79 -0.27 -26.96
C SER A 440 27.29 -0.61 -26.89
N THR A 441 27.72 -1.38 -25.89
CA THR A 441 29.14 -1.72 -25.65
C THR A 441 29.50 -3.12 -26.16
N ARG A 442 30.80 -3.46 -26.18
CA ARG A 442 31.31 -4.81 -26.55
C ARG A 442 30.76 -5.94 -25.68
N PHE A 443 30.13 -5.64 -24.53
CA PHE A 443 29.43 -6.60 -23.66
C PHE A 443 28.12 -7.13 -24.25
N ALA A 444 27.66 -6.59 -25.39
CA ALA A 444 26.51 -7.10 -26.13
C ALA A 444 26.65 -8.59 -26.57
N GLY A 445 27.86 -9.14 -26.66
CA GLY A 445 28.09 -10.55 -27.04
C GLY A 445 27.78 -11.60 -25.94
N GLY A 446 27.52 -11.16 -24.70
CA GLY A 446 27.35 -12.04 -23.54
C GLY A 446 25.94 -12.60 -23.33
N ILE A 447 25.60 -12.86 -22.06
CA ILE A 447 24.28 -13.37 -21.63
C ILE A 447 23.15 -12.39 -22.00
N LEU A 448 23.41 -11.07 -21.97
CA LEU A 448 22.41 -10.04 -22.25
C LEU A 448 22.01 -9.91 -23.72
N GLY A 449 22.92 -10.08 -24.68
CA GLY A 449 22.58 -10.02 -26.11
C GLY A 449 22.06 -11.33 -26.69
N ARG A 450 22.10 -12.42 -25.93
CA ARG A 450 21.61 -13.73 -26.37
C ARG A 450 20.10 -13.66 -26.68
N ARG A 451 19.72 -14.01 -27.92
CA ARG A 451 18.33 -13.96 -28.45
C ARG A 451 17.69 -12.56 -28.45
N GLY A 452 18.46 -11.49 -28.63
CA GLY A 452 17.91 -10.14 -28.87
C GLY A 452 17.29 -9.52 -27.63
N ASN A 453 18.08 -9.42 -26.56
CA ASN A 453 17.67 -8.82 -25.28
C ASN A 453 16.51 -9.57 -24.59
N LEU A 454 16.49 -10.91 -24.71
CA LEU A 454 15.37 -11.73 -24.26
C LEU A 454 15.26 -11.81 -22.73
N LEU A 455 16.39 -11.82 -22.01
CA LEU A 455 16.38 -11.96 -20.55
C LEU A 455 15.73 -10.75 -19.85
N PRO A 456 16.12 -9.49 -20.12
CA PRO A 456 15.46 -8.34 -19.51
C PRO A 456 13.96 -8.28 -19.82
N LYS A 457 13.55 -8.65 -21.04
CA LYS A 457 12.14 -8.73 -21.44
C LYS A 457 11.34 -9.74 -20.61
N ILE A 458 11.92 -10.91 -20.32
CA ILE A 458 11.25 -11.95 -19.55
C ILE A 458 11.22 -11.60 -18.06
N PHE A 459 12.27 -11.00 -17.53
CA PHE A 459 12.36 -10.69 -16.09
C PHE A 459 11.60 -9.42 -15.70
N TYR A 460 11.32 -8.52 -16.64
CA TYR A 460 10.64 -7.25 -16.36
C TYR A 460 9.36 -7.41 -15.52
N LEU A 461 8.38 -8.16 -16.03
CA LEU A 461 7.08 -8.33 -15.36
C LEU A 461 7.21 -9.07 -14.01
N PRO A 462 7.94 -10.20 -13.90
CA PRO A 462 8.20 -10.85 -12.62
C PRO A 462 8.89 -9.97 -11.59
N VAL A 463 9.85 -9.13 -12.00
CA VAL A 463 10.57 -8.25 -11.08
C VAL A 463 9.64 -7.14 -10.58
N VAL A 464 8.94 -6.45 -11.48
CA VAL A 464 7.99 -5.39 -11.09
C VAL A 464 6.92 -5.98 -10.17
N MET A 465 6.18 -7.00 -10.62
CA MET A 465 5.07 -7.56 -9.84
C MET A 465 5.54 -8.25 -8.56
N GLY A 466 6.71 -8.90 -8.58
CA GLY A 466 7.32 -9.52 -7.41
C GLY A 466 7.73 -8.49 -6.35
N LEU A 467 8.32 -7.36 -6.75
CA LEU A 467 8.65 -6.26 -5.84
C LEU A 467 7.38 -5.64 -5.24
N LEU A 468 6.33 -5.44 -6.05
CA LEU A 468 5.05 -4.92 -5.58
C LEU A 468 4.37 -5.88 -4.58
N LEU A 469 4.37 -7.18 -4.85
CA LEU A 469 3.87 -8.18 -3.90
C LEU A 469 4.70 -8.16 -2.62
N ALA A 470 6.03 -8.18 -2.72
CA ALA A 470 6.91 -8.15 -1.54
C ALA A 470 6.67 -6.91 -0.67
N ALA A 471 6.55 -5.72 -1.29
CA ALA A 471 6.20 -4.49 -0.58
C ALA A 471 4.82 -4.58 0.08
N THR A 472 3.84 -5.15 -0.62
CA THR A 472 2.49 -5.36 -0.07
C THR A 472 2.52 -6.30 1.14
N LEU A 473 3.23 -7.42 1.05
CA LEU A 473 3.33 -8.34 2.18
C LEU A 473 4.10 -7.72 3.35
N PHE A 474 5.12 -6.90 3.08
CA PHE A 474 5.88 -6.21 4.12
C PHE A 474 5.03 -5.16 4.85
N SER A 475 4.39 -4.25 4.13
CA SER A 475 3.60 -3.13 4.70
C SER A 475 2.36 -3.56 5.47
N PHE A 476 1.75 -4.71 5.12
CA PHE A 476 0.52 -5.19 5.77
C PHE A 476 0.76 -6.34 6.76
N ASN A 477 2.02 -6.74 6.96
CA ASN A 477 2.42 -7.69 7.99
C ASN A 477 2.92 -7.01 9.28
N THR A 478 3.40 -5.78 9.17
CA THR A 478 3.67 -4.86 10.29
C THR A 478 2.38 -4.20 10.75
#